data_AF-G0QYX3-F1
#
_entry.id   AF-G0QYX3-F1
#
_cell.length_a   1.000
_cell.length_b   1.000
_cell.length_c   1.000
_cell.angle_alpha   90.00
_cell.angle_beta   90.00
_cell.angle_gamma   90.00
#
_symmetry.space_group_name_H-M   'P 1'
#
loop_
_entity.id
_entity.type
_entity.pdbx_description
1 polymer ?
#
loop_
_entity_poly.entity_id
_entity_poly.type
_entity_poly.pdbx_seq_one_letter_code
_entity_poly.pdbx_strand_id
1 'polypeptide(L)'
;MFDKLVVIDAQGHLQGRLASYVAKELLSGQRIVVVRAEGINISGSLFRNRVKFSEFLNKWMNHNPRRGFQHFRAPSKIFWRCIRGMLPHLTPRGAAALQKLKIFEGVPAPYDRIKKQVVVDALKVQRLKNHRPYCTLGDLCNSVGWSKQTLVDQLETKRKTRATTYFQKKLQQHNNRAKELQLPQVKVIKAQLAQYGY
;
A
#
# COMPACT_ATOMS: atom_id res chain seq x y z
N MET A 1 -11.54 -4.16 -10.44
CA MET A 1 -12.20 -3.27 -11.42
C MET A 1 -13.73 -3.34 -11.33
N PHE A 2 -14.34 -3.09 -10.16
CA PHE A 2 -15.82 -3.06 -9.97
C PHE A 2 -16.20 -2.33 -8.67
N ASP A 3 -15.33 -2.41 -7.65
CA ASP A 3 -15.54 -1.69 -6.39
C ASP A 3 -15.39 -0.18 -6.56
N LYS A 4 -16.21 0.59 -5.82
CA LYS A 4 -16.15 2.06 -5.79
C LYS A 4 -14.75 2.60 -5.44
N LEU A 5 -14.06 1.92 -4.52
CA LEU A 5 -12.74 2.31 -4.02
C LEU A 5 -11.95 1.08 -3.58
N VAL A 6 -10.74 0.93 -4.09
CA VAL A 6 -9.80 -0.07 -3.62
C VAL A 6 -8.74 0.60 -2.75
N VAL A 7 -8.61 0.16 -1.51
CA VAL A 7 -7.54 0.60 -0.60
C VAL A 7 -6.50 -0.51 -0.53
N ILE A 8 -5.27 -0.25 -0.96
CA ILE A 8 -4.18 -1.24 -0.99
C ILE A 8 -3.22 -0.97 0.17
N ASP A 9 -2.91 -1.99 0.97
CA ASP A 9 -1.80 -1.94 1.92
C ASP A 9 -0.50 -2.21 1.17
N ALA A 10 0.39 -1.22 1.10
CA ALA A 10 1.63 -1.35 0.34
C ALA A 10 2.73 -2.09 1.12
N GLN A 11 2.52 -2.43 2.38
CA GLN A 11 3.53 -3.13 3.18
C GLN A 11 3.92 -4.44 2.51
N GLY A 12 5.23 -4.67 2.38
CA GLY A 12 5.76 -5.93 1.87
C GLY A 12 5.66 -6.08 0.35
N HIS A 13 5.12 -5.11 -0.37
CA HIS A 13 5.01 -5.15 -1.83
C HIS A 13 6.29 -4.67 -2.52
N LEU A 14 6.63 -5.22 -3.68
CA LEU A 14 7.71 -4.75 -4.53
C LEU A 14 7.25 -3.54 -5.34
N GLN A 15 7.99 -2.43 -5.23
CA GLN A 15 7.63 -1.12 -5.78
C GLN A 15 7.19 -1.18 -7.25
N GLY A 16 8.02 -1.72 -8.14
CA GLY A 16 7.74 -1.73 -9.58
C GLY A 16 6.54 -2.59 -9.94
N ARG A 17 6.37 -3.75 -9.29
CA ARG A 17 5.23 -4.65 -9.55
C ARG A 17 3.92 -4.06 -9.07
N LEU A 18 3.91 -3.50 -7.87
CA LEU A 18 2.71 -2.82 -7.38
C LEU A 18 2.36 -1.63 -8.27
N ALA A 19 3.36 -0.86 -8.70
CA ALA A 19 3.14 0.29 -9.58
C ALA A 19 2.51 -0.10 -10.92
N SER A 20 2.93 -1.20 -11.54
CA SER A 20 2.37 -1.63 -12.84
C SER A 20 0.91 -2.06 -12.74
N TYR A 21 0.54 -2.80 -11.68
CA TYR A 21 -0.85 -3.18 -11.44
C TYR A 21 -1.73 -1.96 -11.16
N VAL A 22 -1.27 -1.06 -10.29
CA VAL A 22 -1.99 0.18 -10.00
C VAL A 22 -2.15 1.02 -11.27
N ALA A 23 -1.10 1.18 -12.08
CA ALA A 23 -1.17 1.95 -13.33
C ALA A 23 -2.22 1.38 -14.30
N LYS A 24 -2.25 0.06 -14.48
CA LYS A 24 -3.24 -0.59 -15.36
C LYS A 24 -4.67 -0.38 -14.85
N GLU A 25 -4.91 -0.59 -13.56
CA GLU A 25 -6.23 -0.38 -12.95
C GLU A 25 -6.70 1.08 -13.04
N LEU A 26 -5.80 2.05 -12.89
CA LEU A 26 -6.13 3.48 -13.04
C LEU A 26 -6.57 3.82 -14.46
N LEU A 27 -5.89 3.28 -15.48
CA LEU A 27 -6.27 3.46 -16.90
C LEU A 27 -7.59 2.78 -17.26
N SER A 28 -7.87 1.66 -16.59
CA SER A 28 -9.13 0.93 -16.63
C SER A 28 -10.26 1.67 -15.88
N GLY A 29 -9.90 2.61 -14.99
CA GLY A 29 -10.82 3.54 -14.36
C GLY A 29 -11.10 3.31 -12.88
N GLN A 30 -10.45 2.32 -12.27
CA GLN A 30 -10.54 2.03 -10.84
C GLN A 30 -9.97 3.19 -10.01
N ARG A 31 -10.68 3.58 -8.95
CA ARG A 31 -10.15 4.50 -7.93
C ARG A 31 -9.34 3.72 -6.92
N ILE A 32 -8.10 4.12 -6.71
CA ILE A 32 -7.14 3.40 -5.85
C ILE A 32 -6.54 4.36 -4.83
N VAL A 33 -6.52 3.92 -3.58
CA VAL A 33 -5.76 4.54 -2.50
C VAL A 33 -4.71 3.55 -2.06
N VAL A 34 -3.45 3.96 -2.05
CA VAL A 34 -2.35 3.15 -1.52
C VAL A 34 -1.93 3.73 -0.18
N VAL A 35 -1.95 2.91 0.86
CA VAL A 35 -1.55 3.28 2.22
C VAL A 35 -0.27 2.55 2.61
N ARG A 36 0.43 3.04 3.64
CA ARG A 36 1.67 2.47 4.16
C ARG A 36 2.79 2.41 3.12
N ALA A 37 2.92 3.47 2.34
CA ALA A 37 3.93 3.58 1.29
C ALA A 37 5.37 3.43 1.83
N GLU A 38 5.63 3.77 3.10
CA GLU A 38 6.90 3.53 3.79
C GLU A 38 7.27 2.04 3.86
N GLY A 39 6.28 1.15 3.88
CA GLY A 39 6.47 -0.30 3.94
C GLY A 39 6.70 -0.99 2.59
N ILE A 40 6.77 -0.23 1.48
CA ILE A 40 7.09 -0.77 0.15
C ILE A 40 8.53 -1.26 0.15
N ASN A 41 8.79 -2.37 -0.54
CA ASN A 41 10.12 -2.95 -0.71
C ASN A 41 10.67 -2.70 -2.12
N ILE A 42 11.99 -2.53 -2.21
CA ILE A 42 12.75 -2.49 -3.45
C ILE A 42 13.80 -3.58 -3.39
N SER A 43 13.97 -4.35 -4.46
CA SER A 43 15.04 -5.35 -4.54
C SER A 43 16.43 -4.69 -4.56
N GLY A 44 17.42 -5.39 -4.02
CA GLY A 44 18.78 -4.88 -3.85
C GLY A 44 19.02 -4.24 -2.47
N SER A 45 20.29 -4.09 -2.11
CA SER A 45 20.68 -3.50 -0.82
C SER A 45 20.26 -2.03 -0.72
N LEU A 46 20.07 -1.56 0.52
CA LEU A 46 19.79 -0.15 0.80
C LEU A 46 20.87 0.76 0.19
N PHE A 47 22.15 0.38 0.31
CA PHE A 47 23.26 1.11 -0.28
C PHE A 47 23.11 1.29 -1.80
N ARG A 48 22.83 0.20 -2.53
CA ARG A 48 22.64 0.26 -3.98
C ARG A 48 21.49 1.17 -4.37
N ASN A 49 20.36 1.05 -3.66
CA ASN A 49 19.18 1.86 -3.96
C ASN A 49 19.40 3.33 -3.57
N ARG A 50 20.19 3.62 -2.54
CA ARG A 50 20.64 4.97 -2.20
C ARG A 50 21.52 5.56 -3.30
N VAL A 51 22.51 4.82 -3.82
CA VAL A 51 23.35 5.28 -4.94
C VAL A 51 22.49 5.63 -6.16
N LYS A 52 21.55 4.76 -6.55
CA LYS A 52 20.60 5.05 -7.65
C LYS A 52 19.76 6.29 -7.39
N PHE A 53 19.34 6.51 -6.14
CA PHE A 53 18.58 7.70 -5.80
C PHE A 53 19.46 8.96 -5.82
N SER A 54 20.71 8.88 -5.36
CA SER A 54 21.69 9.96 -5.45
C SER A 54 21.99 10.33 -6.90
N GLU A 55 22.12 9.36 -7.80
CA GLU A 55 22.23 9.63 -9.25
C GLU A 55 21.01 10.38 -9.80
N PHE A 56 19.81 10.09 -9.28
CA PHE A 56 18.62 10.87 -9.62
C PHE A 56 18.66 12.28 -9.04
N LEU A 57 19.17 12.47 -7.82
CA LEU A 57 19.34 13.80 -7.21
C LEU A 57 20.33 14.68 -7.97
N ASN A 58 21.32 14.10 -8.65
CA ASN A 58 22.26 14.82 -9.49
C ASN A 58 21.64 15.37 -10.79
N LYS A 59 20.41 14.97 -11.13
CA LYS A 59 19.72 15.40 -12.36
C LYS A 59 18.92 16.67 -12.11
N TRP A 60 19.52 17.81 -12.42
CA TRP A 60 18.90 19.12 -12.32
C TRP A 60 18.98 19.91 -13.63
N MET A 61 18.27 21.04 -13.69
CA MET A 61 18.34 21.97 -14.80
C MET A 61 19.43 23.02 -14.52
N ASN A 62 20.52 23.00 -15.30
CA ASN A 62 21.72 23.82 -15.02
C ASN A 62 21.44 25.33 -14.91
N HIS A 63 20.62 25.89 -15.79
CA HIS A 63 20.36 27.34 -15.80
C HIS A 63 19.45 27.80 -14.64
N ASN A 64 18.53 26.95 -14.20
CA ASN A 64 17.63 27.25 -13.08
C ASN A 64 17.14 25.95 -12.42
N PRO A 65 17.78 25.52 -11.31
CA PRO A 65 17.42 24.28 -10.61
C PRO A 65 15.99 24.25 -10.04
N ARG A 66 15.31 25.40 -9.93
CA ARG A 66 13.91 25.46 -9.48
C ARG A 66 12.91 25.01 -10.55
N ARG A 67 13.34 24.93 -11.83
CA ARG A 67 12.51 24.49 -12.96
C ARG A 67 12.82 23.04 -13.32
N GLY A 68 11.79 22.32 -13.77
CA GLY A 68 11.92 20.95 -14.27
C GLY A 68 11.85 19.88 -13.19
N PHE A 69 12.98 19.27 -12.85
CA PHE A 69 13.02 18.13 -11.94
C PHE A 69 12.72 18.55 -10.50
N GLN A 70 11.76 17.87 -9.88
CA GLN A 70 11.49 17.98 -8.45
C GLN A 70 11.86 16.67 -7.77
N HIS A 71 12.83 16.73 -6.86
CA HIS A 71 13.31 15.57 -6.12
C HIS A 71 12.48 15.36 -4.86
N PHE A 72 11.35 14.66 -5.01
CA PHE A 72 10.56 14.26 -3.85
C PHE A 72 11.28 13.19 -3.03
N ARG A 73 11.32 13.38 -1.72
CA ARG A 73 11.98 12.47 -0.76
C ARG A 73 11.00 11.59 0.01
N ALA A 74 9.70 11.93 0.00
CA ALA A 74 8.68 11.18 0.73
C ALA A 74 8.33 9.85 0.03
N PRO A 75 8.13 8.73 0.77
CA PRO A 75 7.78 7.44 0.19
C PRO A 75 6.57 7.49 -0.75
N SER A 76 5.53 8.23 -0.36
CA SER A 76 4.31 8.38 -1.16
C SER A 76 4.58 9.02 -2.52
N LYS A 77 5.43 10.05 -2.56
CA LYS A 77 5.78 10.78 -3.78
C LYS A 77 6.75 10.02 -4.66
N ILE A 78 7.67 9.26 -4.08
CA ILE A 78 8.55 8.36 -4.83
C ILE A 78 7.72 7.28 -5.51
N PHE A 79 6.77 6.68 -4.80
CA PHE A 79 5.86 5.70 -5.39
C PHE A 79 4.92 6.32 -6.44
N TRP A 80 4.41 7.54 -6.19
CA TRP A 80 3.63 8.30 -7.16
C TRP A 80 4.42 8.55 -8.45
N ARG A 81 5.70 8.94 -8.35
CA ARG A 81 6.57 9.15 -9.51
C ARG A 81 6.76 7.86 -10.31
N CYS A 82 6.87 6.72 -9.64
CA CYS A 82 6.95 5.41 -10.28
C CYS A 82 5.69 5.11 -11.10
N ILE A 83 4.49 5.27 -10.50
CA ILE A 83 3.22 5.05 -11.21
C ILE A 83 3.03 6.07 -12.34
N ARG A 84 3.34 7.35 -12.10
CA ARG A 84 3.28 8.40 -13.14
C ARG A 84 4.15 8.06 -14.34
N GLY A 85 5.34 7.47 -14.12
CA GLY A 85 6.22 7.02 -15.20
C GLY A 85 5.64 5.87 -16.03
N MET A 86 4.68 5.12 -15.50
CA MET A 86 3.98 4.03 -16.19
C MET A 86 2.66 4.47 -16.83
N LEU A 87 2.32 5.77 -16.76
CA LEU A 87 1.10 6.34 -17.33
C LEU A 87 1.44 7.38 -18.41
N PRO A 88 0.61 7.52 -19.47
CA PRO A 88 0.72 8.59 -20.46
C PRO A 88 0.26 9.93 -19.86
N HIS A 89 0.92 10.39 -18.80
CA HIS A 89 0.46 11.45 -17.90
C HIS A 89 0.41 12.85 -18.51
N LEU A 90 0.99 13.04 -19.71
CA LEU A 90 0.87 14.28 -20.48
C LEU A 90 -0.46 14.36 -21.25
N THR A 91 -1.14 13.23 -21.45
CA THR A 91 -2.45 13.20 -22.11
C THR A 91 -3.58 13.47 -21.12
N PRO A 92 -4.73 14.00 -21.57
CA PRO A 92 -5.91 14.19 -20.70
C PRO A 92 -6.37 12.90 -20.02
N ARG A 93 -6.31 11.76 -20.74
CA ARG A 93 -6.63 10.44 -20.21
C ARG A 93 -5.70 10.03 -19.08
N GLY A 94 -4.39 10.24 -19.24
CA GLY A 94 -3.40 9.93 -18.21
C GLY A 94 -3.51 10.85 -16.99
N ALA A 95 -3.81 12.13 -17.20
CA ALA A 95 -4.09 13.07 -16.12
C ALA A 95 -5.32 12.64 -15.31
N ALA A 96 -6.41 12.25 -15.97
CA ALA A 96 -7.61 11.72 -15.32
C ALA A 96 -7.33 10.41 -14.55
N ALA A 97 -6.44 9.55 -15.08
CA ALA A 97 -6.01 8.35 -14.37
C ALA A 97 -5.23 8.68 -13.09
N LEU A 98 -4.31 9.65 -13.13
CA LEU A 98 -3.57 10.08 -11.94
C LEU A 98 -4.46 10.71 -10.87
N GLN A 99 -5.53 11.42 -11.24
CA GLN A 99 -6.49 11.99 -10.28
C GLN A 99 -7.24 10.92 -9.47
N LYS A 100 -7.36 9.69 -10.00
CA LYS A 100 -8.00 8.56 -9.31
C LYS A 100 -7.11 7.92 -8.24
N LEU A 101 -5.82 8.26 -8.22
CA LEU A 101 -4.82 7.73 -7.30
C LEU A 101 -4.61 8.64 -6.09
N LYS A 102 -4.62 8.06 -4.90
CA LYS A 102 -4.10 8.71 -3.68
C LYS A 102 -3.07 7.80 -3.02
N ILE A 103 -2.02 8.37 -2.45
CA ILE A 103 -0.95 7.61 -1.80
C ILE A 103 -0.60 8.29 -0.49
N PHE A 104 -0.46 7.50 0.57
CA PHE A 104 -0.13 7.98 1.91
C PHE A 104 0.96 7.13 2.57
N GLU A 105 1.81 7.78 3.36
CA GLU A 105 2.56 7.11 4.42
C GLU A 105 1.64 6.82 5.62
N GLY A 106 1.80 5.65 6.25
CA GLY A 106 0.89 5.13 7.27
C GLY A 106 -0.54 4.94 6.74
N VAL A 107 -1.50 4.82 7.66
CA VAL A 107 -2.93 4.69 7.34
C VAL A 107 -3.72 5.84 7.98
N PRO A 108 -3.91 6.96 7.27
CA PRO A 108 -4.70 8.07 7.79
C PRO A 108 -6.21 7.77 7.77
N ALA A 109 -6.98 8.47 8.59
CA ALA A 109 -8.43 8.53 8.46
C ALA A 109 -8.79 9.15 7.09
N PRO A 110 -9.80 8.64 6.36
CA PRO A 110 -10.80 7.63 6.73
C PRO A 110 -10.43 6.17 6.38
N TYR A 111 -9.18 5.90 5.96
CA TYR A 111 -8.76 4.59 5.44
C TYR A 111 -8.38 3.57 6.52
N ASP A 112 -8.30 4.02 7.78
CA ASP A 112 -8.01 3.19 8.95
C ASP A 112 -9.08 2.11 9.15
N ARG A 113 -10.36 2.47 8.99
CA ARG A 113 -11.53 1.58 9.15
C ARG A 113 -11.86 0.76 7.90
N ILE A 114 -11.39 1.17 6.73
CA ILE A 114 -11.65 0.48 5.47
C ILE A 114 -10.76 -0.78 5.39
N LYS A 115 -11.32 -1.88 4.86
CA LYS A 115 -10.58 -3.11 4.60
C LYS A 115 -9.52 -2.83 3.54
N LYS A 116 -8.27 -3.13 3.89
CA LYS A 116 -7.12 -2.97 3.01
C LYS A 116 -6.91 -4.27 2.25
N GLN A 117 -6.70 -4.13 0.96
CA GLN A 117 -6.45 -5.19 0.00
C GLN A 117 -4.96 -5.37 -0.24
N VAL A 118 -4.60 -6.50 -0.80
CA VAL A 118 -3.22 -6.89 -1.10
C VAL A 118 -3.15 -7.27 -2.57
N VAL A 119 -2.14 -6.80 -3.28
CA VAL A 119 -1.83 -7.29 -4.63
C VAL A 119 -0.87 -8.44 -4.46
N VAL A 120 -1.43 -9.66 -4.43
CA VAL A 120 -0.72 -10.92 -4.16
C VAL A 120 0.56 -11.00 -4.99
N ASP A 121 0.43 -10.79 -6.30
CA ASP A 121 1.52 -10.88 -7.26
C ASP A 121 2.66 -9.85 -7.07
N ALA A 122 2.43 -8.79 -6.30
CA ALA A 122 3.44 -7.80 -5.98
C ALA A 122 4.16 -8.08 -4.65
N LEU A 123 3.78 -9.09 -3.87
CA LEU A 123 4.41 -9.34 -2.57
C LEU A 123 5.86 -9.80 -2.70
N LYS A 124 6.76 -9.16 -1.94
CA LYS A 124 8.18 -9.55 -1.82
C LYS A 124 8.34 -11.02 -1.51
N VAL A 125 7.55 -11.56 -0.57
CA VAL A 125 7.65 -12.97 -0.14
C VAL A 125 7.36 -13.95 -1.28
N GLN A 126 6.50 -13.58 -2.22
CA GLN A 126 6.18 -14.42 -3.37
C GLN A 126 7.16 -14.25 -4.53
N ARG A 127 7.80 -13.08 -4.59
CA ARG A 127 8.48 -12.62 -5.79
C ARG A 127 9.99 -12.58 -5.70
N LEU A 128 10.53 -12.44 -4.49
CA LEU A 128 11.96 -12.40 -4.23
C LEU A 128 12.37 -13.64 -3.44
N LYS A 129 13.46 -14.30 -3.86
CA LYS A 129 14.04 -15.41 -3.09
C LYS A 129 14.45 -14.93 -1.70
N ASN A 130 14.23 -15.74 -0.67
CA ASN A 130 14.41 -15.35 0.74
C ASN A 130 15.81 -14.79 1.07
N HIS A 131 16.87 -15.34 0.47
CA HIS A 131 18.26 -14.91 0.72
C HIS A 131 18.67 -13.64 -0.04
N ARG A 132 17.82 -13.10 -0.92
CA ARG A 132 18.19 -11.94 -1.74
C ARG A 132 17.96 -10.62 -0.99
N PRO A 133 18.90 -9.67 -1.09
CA PRO A 133 18.78 -8.40 -0.38
C PRO A 133 17.63 -7.56 -0.96
N TYR A 134 16.99 -6.82 -0.07
CA TYR A 134 15.99 -5.80 -0.37
C TYR A 134 16.15 -4.65 0.63
N CYS A 135 15.55 -3.50 0.32
CA CYS A 135 15.41 -2.41 1.26
C CYS A 135 13.94 -1.99 1.35
N THR A 136 13.57 -1.40 2.49
CA THR A 136 12.27 -0.73 2.62
C THR A 136 12.36 0.68 2.03
N LEU A 137 11.25 1.18 1.52
CA LEU A 137 11.17 2.52 0.94
C LEU A 137 11.30 3.58 2.04
N GLY A 138 10.76 3.33 3.24
CA GLY A 138 10.93 4.19 4.40
C GLY A 138 12.40 4.46 4.73
N ASP A 139 13.22 3.41 4.82
CA ASP A 139 14.66 3.53 5.13
C ASP A 139 15.42 4.29 4.04
N LEU A 140 15.10 4.00 2.77
CA LEU A 140 15.68 4.74 1.64
C LEU A 140 15.33 6.23 1.74
N CYS A 141 14.05 6.55 1.96
CA CYS A 141 13.56 7.92 2.05
C CYS A 141 14.20 8.68 3.22
N ASN A 142 14.33 8.05 4.38
CA ASN A 142 14.99 8.66 5.53
C ASN A 142 16.46 8.98 5.22
N SER A 143 17.18 8.05 4.59
CA SER A 143 18.58 8.24 4.19
C SER A 143 18.82 9.38 3.20
N VAL A 144 17.77 9.83 2.49
CA VAL A 144 17.82 10.93 1.51
C VAL A 144 17.08 12.18 2.00
N GLY A 145 16.70 12.23 3.29
CA GLY A 145 16.20 13.42 3.96
C GLY A 145 14.68 13.52 4.13
N TRP A 146 13.96 12.39 4.21
CA TRP A 146 12.58 12.38 4.68
C TRP A 146 12.52 12.30 6.22
N SER A 147 12.08 13.38 6.86
CA SER A 147 12.15 13.54 8.33
C SER A 147 10.97 12.97 9.13
N LYS A 148 9.97 12.36 8.47
CA LYS A 148 8.70 11.97 9.14
C LYS A 148 8.63 10.50 9.52
N GLN A 149 9.70 9.72 9.36
CA GLN A 149 9.72 8.29 9.69
C GLN A 149 9.28 8.04 11.14
N THR A 150 9.90 8.69 12.11
CA THR A 150 9.60 8.54 13.54
C THR A 150 8.16 8.92 13.89
N LEU A 151 7.66 10.01 13.32
CA LEU A 151 6.28 10.45 13.50
C LEU A 151 5.28 9.42 12.96
N VAL A 152 5.53 8.90 11.75
CA VAL A 152 4.67 7.87 11.15
C VAL A 152 4.67 6.60 12.01
N ASP A 153 5.82 6.19 12.52
CA ASP A 153 5.94 5.01 13.40
C ASP A 153 5.14 5.17 14.70
N GLN A 154 5.19 6.36 15.32
CA GLN A 154 4.37 6.69 16.50
C GLN A 154 2.87 6.63 16.19
N LEU A 155 2.44 7.22 15.07
CA LEU A 155 1.03 7.24 14.66
C LEU A 155 0.53 5.85 14.28
N GLU A 156 1.34 5.04 13.58
CA GLU A 156 1.01 3.65 13.26
C GLU A 156 0.95 2.78 14.52
N THR A 157 1.81 3.02 15.51
CA THR A 157 1.73 2.33 16.80
C THR A 157 0.41 2.63 17.50
N LYS A 158 0.03 3.92 17.57
CA LYS A 158 -1.29 4.36 18.10
C LYS A 158 -2.47 3.77 17.32
N ARG A 159 -2.33 3.59 16.01
CA ARG A 159 -3.36 2.94 15.18
C ARG A 159 -3.45 1.44 15.46
N LYS A 160 -2.31 0.76 15.61
CA LYS A 160 -2.24 -0.68 15.90
C LYS A 160 -2.85 -1.01 17.26
N THR A 161 -2.62 -0.21 18.29
CA THR A 161 -3.26 -0.43 19.61
C THR A 161 -4.79 -0.38 19.50
N ARG A 162 -5.34 0.63 18.82
CA ARG A 162 -6.79 0.71 18.53
C ARG A 162 -7.30 -0.50 17.73
N ALA A 163 -6.51 -0.96 16.75
CA ALA A 163 -6.85 -2.12 15.94
C ALA A 163 -6.88 -3.41 16.77
N THR A 164 -5.95 -3.59 17.71
CA THR A 164 -5.93 -4.72 18.64
C THR A 164 -7.17 -4.75 19.52
N THR A 165 -7.54 -3.61 20.12
CA THR A 165 -8.78 -3.50 20.91
C THR A 165 -10.02 -3.86 20.09
N TYR A 166 -10.12 -3.35 18.86
CA TYR A 166 -11.20 -3.70 17.94
C TYR A 166 -11.21 -5.20 17.62
N PHE A 167 -10.05 -5.79 17.34
CA PHE A 167 -9.94 -7.21 16.99
C PHE A 167 -10.33 -8.12 18.17
N GLN A 168 -9.88 -7.81 19.39
CA GLN A 168 -10.25 -8.56 20.59
C GLN A 168 -11.76 -8.54 20.82
N LYS A 169 -12.40 -7.37 20.72
CA LYS A 169 -13.86 -7.24 20.80
C LYS A 169 -14.56 -8.07 19.72
N LYS A 170 -14.07 -7.99 18.48
CA LYS A 170 -14.62 -8.76 17.35
C LYS A 170 -14.48 -10.27 17.56
N LEU A 171 -13.34 -10.72 18.10
CA LEU A 171 -13.08 -12.14 18.37
C LEU A 171 -14.02 -12.66 19.46
N GLN A 172 -14.22 -11.91 20.54
CA GLN A 172 -15.17 -12.27 21.59
C GLN A 172 -16.60 -12.40 21.03
N GLN A 173 -17.05 -11.44 20.24
CA GLN A 173 -18.37 -11.48 19.59
C GLN A 173 -18.50 -12.68 18.64
N HIS A 174 -17.45 -12.98 17.87
CA HIS A 174 -17.42 -14.14 16.99
C HIS A 174 -17.54 -15.46 17.78
N ASN A 175 -16.80 -15.59 18.89
CA ASN A 175 -16.87 -16.78 19.73
C ASN A 175 -18.24 -16.96 20.39
N ASN A 176 -18.86 -15.87 20.84
CA ASN A 176 -20.23 -15.92 21.37
C ASN A 176 -21.22 -16.37 20.29
N ARG A 177 -21.14 -15.81 19.08
CA ARG A 177 -21.97 -16.22 17.95
C ARG A 177 -21.74 -17.68 17.56
N ALA A 178 -20.51 -18.16 17.65
CA ALA A 178 -20.19 -19.58 17.41
C ALA A 178 -20.87 -20.51 18.44
N LYS A 179 -21.01 -20.08 19.70
CA LYS A 179 -21.77 -20.81 20.72
C LYS A 179 -23.27 -20.80 20.44
N GLU A 180 -23.83 -19.64 20.08
CA GLU A 180 -25.25 -19.49 19.71
C GLU A 180 -25.62 -20.36 18.49
N LEU A 181 -24.71 -20.50 17.53
CA LEU A 181 -24.85 -21.39 16.36
C LEU A 181 -24.92 -22.89 16.72
N GLN A 182 -24.65 -23.29 17.96
CA GLN A 182 -24.78 -24.66 18.44
C GLN A 182 -26.12 -24.93 19.14
N LEU A 183 -26.98 -23.93 19.28
CA LEU A 183 -28.32 -24.11 19.83
C LEU A 183 -29.13 -25.11 18.99
N PRO A 184 -29.96 -25.97 19.60
CA PRO A 184 -30.68 -27.03 18.90
C PRO A 184 -31.51 -26.52 17.71
N GLN A 185 -32.17 -25.38 17.86
CA GLN A 185 -33.00 -24.76 16.82
C GLN A 185 -32.18 -24.38 15.58
N VAL A 186 -30.97 -23.85 15.77
CA VAL A 186 -30.09 -23.40 14.68
C VAL A 186 -29.37 -24.59 14.02
N LYS A 187 -29.14 -25.68 14.75
CA LYS A 187 -28.57 -26.93 14.20
C LYS A 187 -29.43 -27.53 13.09
N VAL A 188 -30.76 -27.47 13.23
CA VAL A 188 -31.68 -27.95 12.18
C VAL A 188 -31.48 -27.16 10.88
N ILE A 189 -31.41 -25.83 10.99
CA ILE A 189 -31.17 -24.94 9.83
C ILE A 189 -29.79 -25.21 9.21
N LYS A 190 -28.75 -25.42 10.03
CA LYS A 190 -27.42 -25.82 9.54
C LYS A 190 -27.43 -27.15 8.80
N ALA A 191 -28.17 -28.15 9.28
CA ALA A 191 -28.28 -29.43 8.60
C ALA A 191 -28.96 -29.29 7.23
N GLN A 192 -29.98 -28.43 7.13
CA GLN A 192 -30.61 -28.09 5.86
C GLN A 192 -29.63 -27.36 4.93
N LEU A 193 -28.91 -26.36 5.42
CA LEU A 193 -27.89 -25.65 4.64
C LEU A 193 -26.79 -26.58 4.13
N ALA A 194 -26.36 -27.56 4.94
CA ALA A 194 -25.37 -28.56 4.55
C ALA A 194 -25.85 -29.44 3.38
N GLN A 195 -27.16 -29.70 3.27
CA GLN A 195 -27.73 -30.40 2.10
C GLN A 195 -27.58 -29.59 0.80
N TYR A 196 -27.51 -28.26 0.90
CA TYR A 196 -27.25 -27.35 -0.22
C TYR A 196 -25.75 -27.05 -0.42
N GLY A 197 -24.85 -27.70 0.34
CA GLY A 197 -23.40 -27.52 0.22
C GLY A 197 -22.85 -26.24 0.86
N TYR A 198 -23.58 -25.66 1.83
CA TYR A 198 -23.13 -24.52 2.65
C TYR A 198 -22.35 -24.95 3.90
#